data_AF-A0A353GPW1-F1
#
_entry.id   AF-A0A353GPW1-F1
#
_cell.length_a   1.000
_cell.length_b   1.000
_cell.length_c   1.000
_cell.angle_alpha   90.00
_cell.angle_beta   90.00
_cell.angle_gamma   90.00
#
_symmetry.space_group_name_H-M   'P 1'
#
loop_
_entity.id
_entity.type
_entity.pdbx_description
1 polymer ?
#
loop_
_entity_poly.entity_id
_entity_poly.type
_entity_poly.pdbx_seq_one_letter_code
_entity_poly.pdbx_strand_id
1 'polypeptide(L)'
;MIVLDNYSQRETYIIIDSTGYSIVEKQKGKLAEQGEGGFSEDGQLLGIYVEADKLFFIHNDKKYKTNPDNIICSNTNTDSGKRHFQVEISNQVVCDITYKPYISPLLLAFDEDEAEFDFLLYLSNLLRDKDSILKFIKAIPEINKL
;
A
#
# COMPACT_ATOMS: atom_id res chain seq x y z
N MET A 1 -15.95 1.87 -8.29
CA MET A 1 -15.36 2.79 -7.30
C MET A 1 -14.60 1.92 -6.32
N ILE A 2 -13.35 2.25 -6.05
CA ILE A 2 -12.49 1.55 -5.09
C ILE A 2 -12.15 2.55 -3.98
N VAL A 3 -12.25 2.14 -2.73
CA VAL A 3 -11.91 2.98 -1.57
C VAL A 3 -10.74 2.35 -0.85
N LEU A 4 -9.63 3.07 -0.76
CA LEU A 4 -8.45 2.65 -0.01
C LEU A 4 -8.29 3.54 1.23
N ASP A 5 -7.90 2.93 2.35
CA ASP A 5 -7.32 3.70 3.45
C ASP A 5 -6.05 4.40 2.96
N ASN A 6 -5.89 5.68 3.33
CA ASN A 6 -4.75 6.48 2.90
C ASN A 6 -3.66 6.49 3.97
N TYR A 7 -2.71 5.58 3.84
CA TYR A 7 -1.59 5.49 4.76
C TYR A 7 -0.76 6.78 4.80
N SER A 8 -0.59 7.43 3.65
CA SER A 8 0.22 8.63 3.52
C SER A 8 -0.43 9.88 4.12
N GLN A 9 -1.75 9.87 4.36
CA GLN A 9 -2.46 11.00 4.95
C GLN A 9 -3.61 10.52 5.83
N ARG A 10 -3.37 10.53 7.15
CA ARG A 10 -4.35 10.16 8.18
C ARG A 10 -5.68 10.90 8.00
N GLU A 11 -6.76 10.28 8.45
CA GLU A 11 -8.13 10.81 8.34
C GLU A 11 -8.60 11.09 6.90
N THR A 12 -7.99 10.45 5.89
CA THR A 12 -8.46 10.53 4.50
C THR A 12 -8.62 9.16 3.84
N TYR A 13 -9.36 9.13 2.74
CA TYR A 13 -9.49 8.00 1.82
C TYR A 13 -8.91 8.36 0.46
N ILE A 14 -8.37 7.35 -0.23
CA ILE A 14 -8.11 7.42 -1.67
C ILE A 14 -9.29 6.74 -2.38
N ILE A 15 -10.06 7.53 -3.14
CA ILE A 15 -11.15 7.03 -3.98
C ILE A 15 -10.66 6.92 -5.41
N ILE A 16 -10.75 5.72 -6.00
CA ILE A 16 -10.39 5.45 -7.38
C ILE A 16 -11.65 5.15 -8.20
N ASP A 17 -11.81 5.84 -9.32
CA ASP A 17 -12.91 5.67 -10.26
C ASP A 17 -12.42 5.65 -11.71
N SER A 18 -13.31 5.87 -12.68
CA SER A 18 -12.96 5.86 -14.11
C SER A 18 -12.20 7.10 -14.57
N THR A 19 -12.13 8.16 -13.75
CA THR A 19 -11.49 9.44 -14.06
C THR A 19 -10.11 9.57 -13.44
N GLY A 20 -9.78 8.73 -12.46
CA GLY A 20 -8.49 8.74 -11.77
C GLY A 20 -8.67 8.42 -10.29
N TYR A 21 -7.93 9.14 -9.45
CA TYR A 21 -8.10 9.09 -8.00
C TYR A 21 -8.39 10.47 -7.41
N SER A 22 -9.01 10.48 -6.24
CA SER A 22 -9.22 11.66 -5.42
C SER A 22 -8.95 11.34 -3.95
N ILE A 23 -8.48 12.33 -3.20
CA ILE A 23 -8.32 12.24 -1.74
C ILE A 23 -9.50 12.94 -1.10
N VAL A 24 -10.20 12.25 -0.21
CA VAL A 24 -11.36 12.78 0.51
C VAL A 24 -11.20 12.57 2.01
N GLU A 25 -11.69 13.50 2.82
CA GLU A 25 -11.69 13.34 4.27
C GLU A 25 -12.58 12.17 4.70
N LYS A 26 -12.14 11.42 5.71
CA LYS A 26 -12.95 10.39 6.35
C LYS A 26 -14.10 11.06 7.08
N GLN A 27 -15.32 10.88 6.56
CA GLN A 27 -16.53 11.23 7.30
C GLN A 27 -16.96 10.04 8.16
N LYS A 28 -17.50 10.30 9.36
CA LYS A 28 -18.02 9.24 10.24
C LYS A 28 -19.05 8.35 9.49
N GLY A 29 -18.68 7.09 9.29
CA GLY A 29 -19.56 5.96 8.97
C GLY A 29 -20.00 5.76 7.51
N LYS A 30 -19.15 5.89 6.48
CA LYS A 30 -19.68 5.92 5.10
C LYS A 30 -19.04 5.12 3.97
N LEU A 31 -17.82 4.61 4.06
CA LEU A 31 -17.26 3.86 2.92
C LEU A 31 -16.66 2.54 3.37
N ALA A 32 -17.10 1.48 2.70
CA ALA A 32 -16.55 0.14 2.79
C ALA A 32 -15.12 0.16 2.26
N GLU A 33 -14.12 0.15 3.14
CA GLU A 33 -12.71 0.12 2.74
C GLU A 33 -12.40 -1.22 2.08
N GLN A 34 -11.76 -1.15 0.92
CA GLN A 34 -11.46 -2.32 0.10
C GLN A 34 -9.99 -2.70 0.18
N GLY A 35 -9.16 -1.86 0.80
CA GLY A 35 -7.73 -2.06 0.89
C GLY A 35 -7.02 -0.83 1.40
N GLU A 36 -5.73 -0.83 1.15
CA GLU A 36 -4.81 0.18 1.65
C GLU A 36 -3.99 0.73 0.51
N GLY A 37 -3.75 2.03 0.56
CA GLY A 37 -2.99 2.74 -0.44
C GLY A 37 -2.24 3.92 0.14
N GLY A 38 -1.43 4.52 -0.70
CA GLY A 38 -0.57 5.63 -0.33
C GLY A 38 0.29 6.04 -1.51
N PHE A 39 1.22 6.94 -1.24
CA PHE A 39 2.03 7.58 -2.25
C PHE A 39 3.51 7.31 -2.01
N SER A 40 4.26 7.07 -3.09
CA SER A 40 5.71 7.15 -3.05
C SER A 40 6.17 8.60 -2.86
N GLU A 41 7.46 8.82 -2.58
CA GLU A 41 8.05 10.16 -2.46
C GLU A 41 7.81 11.03 -3.71
N ASP A 42 7.78 10.42 -4.88
CA ASP A 42 7.54 11.10 -6.17
C ASP A 42 6.04 11.27 -6.48
N GLY A 43 5.15 10.95 -5.53
CA GLY A 43 3.70 11.10 -5.67
C GLY A 43 3.02 9.99 -6.49
N GLN A 44 3.68 8.86 -6.73
CA GLN A 44 3.06 7.73 -7.43
C GLN A 44 2.08 7.04 -6.48
N LEU A 45 0.86 6.73 -6.93
CA LEU A 45 -0.12 5.99 -6.14
C LEU A 45 0.23 4.51 -6.14
N LEU A 46 0.32 3.88 -4.98
CA LEU A 46 0.41 2.43 -4.85
C LEU A 46 -0.57 1.90 -3.81
N GLY A 47 -0.87 0.62 -3.88
CA GLY A 47 -1.71 -0.02 -2.89
C GLY A 47 -2.11 -1.44 -3.25
N ILE A 48 -2.82 -2.07 -2.33
CA ILE A 48 -3.40 -3.40 -2.50
C ILE A 48 -4.84 -3.38 -2.00
N TYR A 49 -5.73 -4.03 -2.74
CA TYR A 49 -7.15 -4.06 -2.42
C TYR A 49 -7.83 -5.34 -2.89
N VAL A 50 -9.02 -5.56 -2.34
CA VAL A 50 -9.92 -6.64 -2.69
C VAL A 50 -11.17 -6.06 -3.35
N GLU A 51 -11.50 -6.56 -4.54
CA GLU A 51 -12.74 -6.23 -5.23
C GLU A 51 -13.36 -7.53 -5.76
N ALA A 52 -14.62 -7.80 -5.37
CA ALA A 52 -15.35 -9.00 -5.76
C ALA A 52 -14.52 -10.29 -5.59
N ASP A 53 -13.98 -10.49 -4.37
CA ASP A 53 -13.15 -11.63 -3.95
C ASP A 53 -11.83 -11.82 -4.73
N LYS A 54 -11.38 -10.79 -5.44
CA LYS A 54 -10.11 -10.80 -6.18
C LYS A 54 -9.15 -9.79 -5.59
N LEU A 55 -7.90 -10.21 -5.45
CA LEU A 55 -6.80 -9.36 -4.99
C LEU A 55 -6.23 -8.57 -6.16
N PHE A 56 -6.00 -7.29 -5.94
CA PHE A 56 -5.40 -6.39 -6.91
C PHE A 56 -4.30 -5.57 -6.27
N PHE A 57 -3.21 -5.40 -7.01
CA PHE A 57 -2.20 -4.39 -6.74
C PHE A 57 -2.45 -3.20 -7.67
N ILE A 58 -2.32 -1.97 -7.17
CA ILE A 58 -2.39 -0.76 -7.98
C ILE A 58 -1.04 -0.05 -8.00
N HIS A 59 -0.70 0.47 -9.17
CA HIS A 59 0.41 1.39 -9.37
C HIS A 59 -0.04 2.45 -10.38
N ASN A 60 -0.23 3.68 -9.89
CA ASN A 60 -0.88 4.80 -10.57
C ASN A 60 -2.28 4.41 -11.10
N ASP A 61 -2.48 4.46 -12.41
CA ASP A 61 -3.72 4.09 -13.09
C ASP A 61 -3.80 2.59 -13.41
N LYS A 62 -2.70 1.85 -13.26
CA LYS A 62 -2.61 0.44 -13.62
C LYS A 62 -3.03 -0.46 -12.47
N LYS A 63 -3.95 -1.37 -12.76
CA LYS A 63 -4.48 -2.37 -11.82
C LYS A 63 -4.03 -3.76 -12.26
N TYR A 64 -3.35 -4.47 -11.36
CA TYR A 64 -2.82 -5.79 -11.61
C TYR A 64 -3.56 -6.80 -10.75
N LYS A 65 -4.35 -7.67 -11.39
CA LYS A 65 -4.99 -8.77 -10.71
C LYS A 65 -3.93 -9.80 -10.30
N THR A 66 -3.97 -10.25 -9.06
CA THR A 66 -3.02 -11.25 -8.53
C THR A 66 -3.69 -12.17 -7.51
N ASN A 67 -2.89 -13.01 -6.86
CA ASN A 67 -3.25 -13.82 -5.71
C ASN A 67 -2.03 -13.93 -4.77
N PRO A 68 -2.20 -14.42 -3.53
CA PRO A 68 -1.11 -14.50 -2.55
C PRO A 68 0.08 -15.37 -2.96
N ASP A 69 -0.09 -16.30 -3.91
CA ASP A 69 0.99 -17.17 -4.41
C ASP A 69 1.81 -16.53 -5.54
N ASN A 70 1.27 -15.47 -6.17
CA ASN A 70 1.79 -14.92 -7.41
C ASN A 70 2.30 -13.48 -7.31
N ILE A 71 2.15 -12.83 -6.15
CA ILE A 71 2.71 -11.50 -5.88
C ILE A 71 3.93 -11.65 -4.96
N ILE A 72 5.05 -11.08 -5.38
CA ILE A 72 6.28 -11.00 -4.60
C ILE A 72 6.60 -9.53 -4.43
N CYS A 73 6.80 -9.10 -3.19
CA CYS A 73 7.27 -7.76 -2.87
C CYS A 73 8.62 -7.84 -2.18
N SER A 74 9.56 -6.99 -2.61
CA SER A 74 10.83 -6.82 -1.95
C SER A 74 11.07 -5.34 -1.65
N ASN A 75 11.70 -5.07 -0.52
CA ASN A 75 12.12 -3.72 -0.14
C ASN A 75 13.48 -3.80 0.58
N THR A 76 14.56 -3.59 -0.17
CA THR A 76 15.94 -3.85 0.29
C THR A 76 16.77 -2.58 0.38
N ASN A 77 17.71 -2.53 1.33
CA ASN A 77 18.68 -1.45 1.40
C ASN A 77 19.68 -1.54 0.23
N THR A 78 20.02 -0.39 -0.33
CA THR A 78 21.10 -0.22 -1.30
C THR A 78 22.34 0.34 -0.61
N ASP A 79 23.51 0.18 -1.23
CA ASP A 79 24.79 0.71 -0.72
C ASP A 79 24.81 2.24 -0.54
N SER A 80 23.85 2.95 -1.16
CA SER A 80 23.71 4.41 -1.10
C SER A 80 22.85 4.93 0.06
N GLY A 81 22.37 4.06 0.95
CA GLY A 81 21.42 4.42 2.01
C GLY A 81 20.00 4.69 1.51
N LYS A 82 19.73 4.37 0.23
CA LYS A 82 18.39 4.32 -0.35
C LYS A 82 17.80 2.91 -0.23
N ARG A 83 16.51 2.78 -0.46
CA ARG A 83 15.82 1.50 -0.55
C ARG A 83 15.34 1.23 -1.98
N HIS A 84 15.35 -0.04 -2.35
CA HIS A 84 14.82 -0.54 -3.61
C HIS A 84 13.55 -1.34 -3.33
N PHE A 85 12.41 -0.76 -3.68
CA PHE A 85 11.09 -1.36 -3.58
C PHE A 85 10.69 -1.93 -4.94
N GLN A 86 10.36 -3.21 -4.97
CA GLN A 86 9.96 -3.89 -6.20
C GLN A 86 8.75 -4.80 -5.93
N VAL A 87 7.82 -4.82 -6.89
CA VAL A 87 6.70 -5.76 -6.90
C VAL A 87 6.70 -6.51 -8.21
N GLU A 88 6.67 -7.83 -8.10
CA GLU A 88 6.53 -8.76 -9.20
C GLU A 88 5.20 -9.49 -9.12
N ILE A 89 4.51 -9.60 -10.25
CA ILE A 89 3.29 -10.39 -10.38
C ILE A 89 3.46 -11.35 -11.55
N SER A 90 3.35 -12.65 -11.28
CA SER A 90 3.53 -13.70 -12.30
C SER A 90 4.85 -13.56 -13.07
N ASN A 91 5.96 -13.31 -12.35
CA ASN A 91 7.31 -13.10 -12.88
C ASN A 91 7.47 -11.87 -13.80
N GLN A 92 6.57 -10.89 -13.68
CA GLN A 92 6.70 -9.60 -14.35
C GLN A 92 6.84 -8.50 -13.31
N VAL A 93 7.87 -7.68 -13.44
CA VAL A 93 8.05 -6.48 -12.62
C VAL A 93 6.97 -5.47 -12.99
N VAL A 94 6.09 -5.16 -12.04
CA VAL A 94 4.97 -4.21 -12.20
C VAL A 94 5.20 -2.88 -11.46
N CYS A 95 6.15 -2.87 -10.53
CA CYS A 95 6.61 -1.70 -9.81
C CYS A 95 8.10 -1.86 -9.48
N ASP A 96 8.87 -0.79 -9.70
CA ASP A 96 10.30 -0.72 -9.43
C ASP A 96 10.64 0.72 -9.05
N ILE A 97 10.89 0.96 -7.76
CA ILE A 97 11.11 2.29 -7.19
C ILE A 97 12.37 2.25 -6.33
N THR A 98 13.28 3.18 -6.61
CA THR A 98 14.42 3.47 -5.71
C THR A 98 14.15 4.79 -5.01
N TYR A 99 14.06 4.77 -3.68
CA TYR A 99 13.67 5.93 -2.89
C TYR A 99 14.55 6.10 -1.66
N LYS A 100 14.53 7.28 -1.05
CA LYS A 100 15.22 7.48 0.23
C LYS A 100 14.17 7.26 1.33
N PRO A 101 14.36 6.33 2.27
CA PRO A 101 13.39 6.19 3.35
C PRO A 101 13.33 7.50 4.15
N TYR A 102 12.12 7.91 4.51
CA TYR A 102 11.93 9.07 5.36
C TYR A 102 12.38 8.72 6.79
N ILE A 103 13.46 9.35 7.25
CA ILE A 103 13.98 9.21 8.61
C ILE A 103 13.82 10.56 9.29
N SER A 104 12.81 10.72 10.15
CA SER A 104 12.71 11.93 10.98
C SER A 104 13.82 11.91 12.03
N PRO A 105 14.60 12.99 12.19
CA PRO A 105 15.59 13.08 13.27
C PRO A 105 15.00 12.95 14.68
N LEU A 106 13.71 13.26 14.84
CA LEU A 106 12.99 13.05 16.09
C LEU A 106 12.70 11.55 16.34
N LEU A 107 12.45 10.76 15.29
CA LEU A 107 12.15 9.31 15.41
C LEU A 107 13.35 8.51 15.93
N LEU A 108 14.56 8.85 15.50
CA LEU A 108 15.80 8.26 16.00
C LEU A 108 16.01 8.48 17.51
N ALA A 109 15.34 9.46 18.11
CA ALA A 109 15.43 9.76 19.53
C ALA A 109 14.39 9.01 20.39
N PHE A 110 13.36 8.40 19.78
CA PHE A 110 12.22 7.81 20.50
C PHE A 110 11.92 6.33 20.17
N ASP A 111 12.75 5.63 19.38
CA ASP A 111 12.59 4.20 19.04
C ASP A 111 11.19 3.87 18.46
N GLU A 112 10.61 4.78 17.68
CA GLU A 112 9.34 4.57 16.98
C GLU A 112 9.54 3.75 15.67
N ASP A 113 8.54 2.98 15.27
CA ASP A 113 8.61 2.06 14.12
C ASP A 113 8.74 2.86 12.81
N GLU A 114 9.88 2.72 12.11
CA GLU A 114 10.15 3.38 10.81
C GLU A 114 9.03 3.11 9.79
N ALA A 115 8.33 1.98 9.88
CA ALA A 115 7.21 1.67 9.01
C ALA A 115 6.05 2.67 9.17
N GLU A 116 5.85 3.26 10.36
CA GLU A 116 4.77 4.23 10.65
C GLU A 116 4.82 5.47 9.73
N PHE A 117 5.99 5.75 9.14
CA PHE A 117 6.24 6.95 8.33
C PHE A 117 6.75 6.66 6.92
N ASP A 118 7.01 5.38 6.59
CA ASP A 118 7.43 4.95 5.25
C ASP A 118 6.38 4.00 4.66
N PHE A 119 5.53 4.56 3.79
CA PHE A 119 4.47 3.80 3.12
C PHE A 119 4.99 2.62 2.29
N LEU A 120 6.15 2.74 1.63
CA LEU A 120 6.69 1.65 0.83
C LEU A 120 7.25 0.53 1.72
N LEU A 121 7.79 0.88 2.89
CA LEU A 121 8.16 -0.10 3.90
C LEU A 121 6.92 -0.80 4.48
N TYR A 122 5.90 -0.03 4.85
CA TYR A 122 4.61 -0.53 5.31
C TYR A 122 3.97 -1.50 4.31
N LEU A 123 3.83 -1.07 3.04
CA LEU A 123 3.25 -1.89 1.97
C LEU A 123 4.06 -3.17 1.75
N SER A 124 5.40 -3.09 1.82
CA SER A 124 6.24 -4.29 1.70
C SER A 124 6.06 -5.27 2.86
N ASN A 125 5.78 -4.79 4.07
CA ASN A 125 5.48 -5.64 5.23
C ASN A 125 4.13 -6.34 5.09
N LEU A 126 3.13 -5.64 4.55
CA LEU A 126 1.82 -6.21 4.26
C LEU A 126 1.87 -7.27 3.16
N LEU A 127 2.76 -7.09 2.19
CA LEU A 127 3.02 -8.01 1.07
C LEU A 127 4.16 -9.01 1.32
N ARG A 128 4.68 -9.10 2.55
CA ARG A 128 5.92 -9.83 2.87
C ARG A 128 5.88 -11.30 2.48
N ASP A 129 4.76 -11.94 2.76
CA ASP A 129 4.56 -13.37 2.57
C ASP A 129 3.07 -13.68 2.36
N LYS A 130 2.80 -14.90 1.90
CA LYS A 130 1.45 -15.40 1.66
C LYS A 130 0.54 -15.26 2.88
N ASP A 131 1.06 -15.52 4.09
CA ASP A 131 0.27 -15.48 5.31
C ASP A 131 -0.11 -14.06 5.71
N SER A 132 0.80 -13.10 5.55
CA SER A 132 0.51 -11.66 5.71
C SER A 132 -0.59 -11.19 4.75
N ILE A 133 -0.49 -11.57 3.47
CA ILE A 133 -1.50 -11.20 2.46
C ILE A 133 -2.85 -11.85 2.79
N LEU A 134 -2.88 -13.12 3.21
CA LEU A 134 -4.11 -13.79 3.63
C LEU A 134 -4.75 -13.17 4.87
N LYS A 135 -3.95 -12.67 5.82
CA LYS A 135 -4.44 -11.90 6.98
C LYS A 135 -5.08 -10.59 6.54
N PHE A 136 -4.43 -9.85 5.65
CA PHE A 136 -4.99 -8.64 5.05
C PHE A 136 -6.34 -8.90 4.36
N ILE A 137 -6.42 -9.91 3.48
CA ILE A 137 -7.67 -10.26 2.78
C ILE A 137 -8.80 -10.57 3.77
N LYS A 138 -8.50 -11.26 4.87
CA LYS A 138 -9.48 -11.60 5.92
C LYS A 138 -9.94 -10.39 6.73
N ALA A 139 -9.13 -9.34 6.84
CA ALA A 139 -9.49 -8.12 7.54
C ALA A 139 -10.49 -7.25 6.74
N ILE A 140 -10.42 -7.24 5.41
CA ILE A 140 -11.29 -6.42 4.54
C ILE A 140 -12.81 -6.61 4.82
N PRO A 141 -13.36 -7.85 4.93
CA PRO A 141 -14.76 -8.05 5.30
C PRO A 141 -15.16 -7.53 6.68
N GLU A 142 -14.22 -7.44 7.62
CA GLU A 142 -14.46 -6.92 8.98
C GLU A 142 -14.43 -5.38 9.01
N ILE A 143 -13.61 -4.76 8.16
CA ILE A 143 -13.56 -3.29 8.01
C ILE A 143 -14.89 -2.72 7.48
N ASN A 144 -15.63 -3.50 6.70
CA ASN A 144 -16.96 -3.10 6.17
C ASN A 144 -18.11 -3.17 7.19
N LYS A 145 -17.85 -3.56 8.44
CA LYS A 145 -18.86 -3.74 9.51
C LYS A 145 -18.72 -2.78 10.70
N LEU A 146 -17.73 -1.89 10.69
CA LEU A 146 -17.52 -0.83 11.68
C LEU A 146 -18.15 0.50 11.22
#